data_AF-A0A351UTF9-F1
#
_entry.id   AF-A0A351UTF9-F1
#
_cell.length_a   1.000
_cell.length_b   1.000
_cell.length_c   1.000
_cell.angle_alpha   90.00
_cell.angle_beta   90.00
_cell.angle_gamma   90.00
#
_symmetry.space_group_name_H-M   'P 1'
#
loop_
_entity.id
_entity.type
_entity.pdbx_description
1 polymer ?
#
loop_
_entity_poly.entity_id
_entity_poly.type
_entity_poly.pdbx_seq_one_letter_code
_entity_poly.pdbx_strand_id
1 'polypeptide(L)' 'MEMLSIEKELQENSYPGRGIILGKSADGTKAVTAYFIMGRSEN' A
#
# COMPACT_ATOMS: atom_id res chain seq x y z
N MET A 1 -13.08 -12.10 -9.80
CA MET A 1 -11.84 -11.37 -9.45
C MET A 1 -11.53 -11.72 -8.02
N GLU A 2 -10.34 -12.21 -7.73
CA GLU A 2 -9.96 -12.63 -6.38
C GLU A 2 -9.61 -11.40 -5.53
N MET A 3 -10.01 -11.41 -4.26
CA MET A 3 -9.73 -10.32 -3.34
C MET A 3 -8.33 -10.53 -2.75
N LEU A 4 -7.37 -9.70 -3.13
CA LEU A 4 -5.99 -9.81 -2.66
C LEU A 4 -5.80 -9.07 -1.32
N SER A 5 -4.96 -9.61 -0.46
CA SER A 5 -4.51 -8.90 0.74
C SER A 5 -3.38 -7.94 0.37
N ILE A 6 -3.64 -6.63 0.49
CA ILE A 6 -2.64 -5.58 0.24
C ILE A 6 -1.43 -5.75 1.17
N GLU A 7 -1.66 -6.15 2.43
CA GLU A 7 -0.59 -6.40 3.39
C GLU A 7 0.37 -7.48 2.88
N LYS A 8 -0.16 -8.62 2.42
CA LYS A 8 0.66 -9.70 1.88
C LYS A 8 1.42 -9.26 0.63
N GLU A 9 0.73 -8.58 -0.29
CA GLU A 9 1.34 -8.10 -1.53
C GLU A 9 2.53 -7.16 -1.27
N LEU A 10 2.40 -6.26 -0.29
CA LEU A 10 3.48 -5.34 0.06
C LEU A 10 4.59 -6.02 0.88
N GLN A 11 4.27 -7.02 1.70
CA GLN A 11 5.25 -7.72 2.53
C GLN A 11 6.09 -8.70 1.71
N GLU A 12 5.50 -9.40 0.74
CA GLU A 12 6.19 -10.40 -0.09
C GLU A 12 6.93 -9.77 -1.28
N ASN A 13 6.66 -8.50 -1.59
CA ASN A 13 7.33 -7.75 -2.64
C ASN A 13 8.34 -6.75 -2.04
N SER A 14 9.63 -7.09 -2.08
CA SER A 14 10.70 -6.23 -1.57
C SER A 14 10.85 -4.89 -2.30
N TYR A 15 10.22 -4.74 -3.48
CA TYR A 15 10.16 -3.47 -4.18
C TYR A 15 8.82 -3.28 -4.92
N PRO A 16 7.78 -2.82 -4.20
CA PRO A 16 6.46 -2.58 -4.79
C PRO A 16 6.43 -1.32 -5.67
N GLY A 17 7.51 -0.54 -5.71
CA GLY A 17 7.60 0.70 -6.47
C GLY A 17 6.81 1.83 -5.83
N ARG A 18 5.75 2.30 -6.49
CA ARG A 18 4.91 3.40 -6.02
C ARG A 18 3.45 2.96 -5.95
N GLY A 19 2.70 3.45 -4.97
CA GLY A 19 1.32 3.06 -4.79
C GLY A 19 0.48 4.09 -4.05
N ILE A 20 -0.83 4.00 -4.27
CA ILE A 20 -1.86 4.75 -3.54
C ILE A 20 -2.80 3.71 -2.92
N ILE A 21 -3.07 3.83 -1.62
CA ILE A 21 -4.04 3.02 -0.89
C ILE A 21 -5.16 3.95 -0.43
N LEU A 22 -6.40 3.52 -0.69
CA LEU A 22 -7.61 4.18 -0.24
C LEU A 22 -8.28 3.30 0.80
N GLY A 23 -8.75 3.90 1.88
CA GLY A 23 -9.40 3.17 2.95
C GLY A 23 -10.16 4.07 3.91
N LYS A 24 -10.49 3.50 5.06
CA LYS A 24 -11.09 4.22 6.18
C LYS A 24 -10.24 4.03 7.42
N SER A 25 -10.38 4.94 8.38
CA SER A 25 -9.85 4.74 9.74
C SER A 25 -10.45 3.48 10.38
N ALA A 26 -9.80 2.94 11.40
CA ALA A 26 -10.25 1.71 12.07
C ALA A 26 -11.69 1.83 12.63
N ASP A 27 -12.09 3.02 13.07
CA ASP A 27 -13.45 3.34 13.53
C ASP A 27 -14.44 3.66 12.39
N GLY A 28 -13.98 3.70 11.14
CA GLY A 28 -14.77 3.97 9.94
C GLY A 28 -15.18 5.42 9.73
N THR A 29 -14.78 6.35 10.60
CA THR A 29 -15.30 7.74 10.60
C THR A 29 -14.57 8.67 9.62
N LYS A 30 -13.37 8.29 9.18
CA LYS A 30 -12.54 9.10 8.28
C LYS A 30 -12.19 8.31 7.03
N ALA A 31 -12.23 8.98 5.88
CA ALA A 31 -11.57 8.50 4.68
C ALA A 31 -10.05 8.68 4.83
N VAL A 32 -9.29 7.68 4.42
CA VAL A 32 -7.83 7.66 4.52
C VAL A 32 -7.25 7.41 3.14
N THR A 33 -6.22 8.19 2.79
CA THR A 33 -5.40 7.97 1.60
C THR A 33 -3.95 7.88 2.05
N ALA A 34 -3.28 6.79 1.68
CA ALA A 34 -1.85 6.64 1.86
C ALA A 34 -1.17 6.60 0.49
N TYR A 35 -0.08 7.34 0.34
CA TYR A 35 0.75 7.34 -0.87
C TYR A 35 2.17 6.97 -0.48
N PHE A 36 2.81 6.11 -1.27
CA PHE A 36 4.20 5.75 -1.06
C PHE A 36 4.96 5.68 -2.38
N ILE A 37 6.25 5.99 -2.28
CA ILE A 37 7.25 5.77 -3.31
C ILE A 37 8.41 5.06 -2.64
N MET A 38 8.79 3.89 -3.13
CA MET A 38 10.01 3.21 -2.72
C MET A 38 11.09 3.47 -3.76
N GLY A 39 12.26 3.92 -3.30
CA GLY A 39 13.43 4.17 -4.15
C GLY A 39 14.30 2.92 -4.24
N ARG A 40 14.75 2.58 -5.45
CA ARG A 40 15.91 1.71 -5.68
C ARG A 40 17.11 2.63 -5.69
N SER A 41 17.80 2.74 -4.57
CA SER A 41 19.10 3.40 -4.57
C SER A 41 20.11 2.43 -5.17
N GLU A 42 20.39 2.55 -6.46
CA GLU A 42 21.71 2.22 -6.99
C GLU A 42 22.35 3.56 -7.35
N ASN A 43 23.21 4.02 -6.45
CA ASN A 43 24.32 4.89 -6.85
C ASN A 43 25.52 3.98 -7.01
#